data_AF-A0A5J4UA48-F1
#
_entry.id   AF-A0A5J4UA48-F1
#
_cell.length_a   1.000
_cell.length_b   1.000
_cell.length_c   1.000
_cell.angle_alpha   90.00
_cell.angle_beta   90.00
_cell.angle_gamma   90.00
#
_symmetry.space_group_name_H-M   'P 1'
#
loop_
_entity.id
_entity.type
_entity.pdbx_description
1 polymer ?
#
loop_
_entity_poly.entity_id
_entity_poly.type
_entity_poly.pdbx_seq_one_letter_code
_entity_poly.pdbx_strand_id
1 'polypeptide(L)'
;MLIIFALCTLSFGLTFEKGQLYYIPQKVDSNGTVTFNYSDYSESMEFYKAVSIENFNPFRQGSSEYDKSFCIFLLDQFANYKTNTPLTETEFSCEGVQSAYTSLLYGLYGYAVGFYESRDVSPSITGLIRASANRVEFKDVPDDKKEIAEFTDYDIPLSCKGTAYSQTFYGLENYGLVDAQCISNTIIPTDLSKCSNGSATMPYLTGYTMGLFEKGDANTMKKAILRFGPVLNTQDNILYIGWETGTNNKEQWVIVQG
;
A
#
# COMPACT_ATOMS: atom_id res chain seq x y z
N MET A 1 -4.49 17.09 -0.22
CA MET A 1 -3.24 16.61 -0.86
C MET A 1 -3.36 15.11 -0.92
N LEU A 2 -3.50 14.55 -2.12
CA LEU A 2 -3.59 13.11 -2.34
C LEU A 2 -2.16 12.56 -2.31
N ILE A 3 -1.86 11.53 -1.52
CA ILE A 3 -0.52 10.92 -1.51
C ILE A 3 -0.70 9.44 -1.79
N ILE A 4 -0.09 8.98 -2.89
CA ILE A 4 -0.35 7.69 -3.53
C ILE A 4 0.92 6.80 -3.43
N PHE A 5 0.79 5.56 -2.96
CA PHE A 5 1.78 4.48 -3.16
C PHE A 5 1.64 3.85 -4.54
N ALA A 6 2.63 3.12 -5.07
CA ALA A 6 2.58 2.61 -6.44
C ALA A 6 2.72 1.07 -6.49
N LEU A 7 1.74 0.38 -7.10
CA LEU A 7 1.66 -1.07 -7.36
C LEU A 7 1.67 -1.39 -8.88
N CYS A 8 2.08 -2.58 -9.32
CA CYS A 8 2.00 -3.02 -10.74
C CYS A 8 1.37 -4.43 -10.89
N THR A 9 0.24 -4.54 -11.62
CA THR A 9 -0.63 -5.71 -11.87
C THR A 9 -1.15 -5.80 -13.34
N LEU A 10 -0.91 -6.92 -14.04
CA LEU A 10 -1.59 -7.19 -15.31
C LEU A 10 -3.10 -7.41 -15.08
N SER A 11 -3.96 -6.59 -15.69
CA SER A 11 -5.41 -6.84 -15.79
C SER A 11 -5.85 -6.93 -17.26
N PHE A 12 -6.67 -7.93 -17.57
CA PHE A 12 -7.35 -8.08 -18.85
C PHE A 12 -8.72 -7.38 -18.76
N GLY A 13 -8.89 -6.28 -19.50
CA GLY A 13 -10.14 -5.50 -19.56
C GLY A 13 -9.94 -4.02 -19.21
N LEU A 14 -9.04 -3.75 -18.26
CA LEU A 14 -8.68 -2.39 -17.87
C LEU A 14 -7.70 -1.76 -18.88
N THR A 15 -7.98 -0.51 -19.28
CA THR A 15 -7.13 0.24 -20.23
C THR A 15 -6.18 1.15 -19.46
N PHE A 16 -5.14 0.54 -18.90
CA PHE A 16 -4.10 1.30 -18.24
C PHE A 16 -3.13 1.95 -19.23
N GLU A 17 -2.73 3.17 -18.91
CA GLU A 17 -1.83 4.03 -19.68
C GLU A 17 -0.50 4.19 -18.94
N LYS A 18 0.59 4.19 -19.70
CA LYS A 18 1.92 4.38 -19.15
C LYS A 18 2.03 5.78 -18.52
N GLY A 19 2.60 5.85 -17.32
CA GLY A 19 2.83 7.11 -16.61
C GLY A 19 1.64 7.64 -15.81
N GLN A 20 0.54 6.87 -15.76
CA GLN A 20 -0.61 7.14 -14.88
C GLN A 20 -0.55 6.27 -13.62
N LEU A 21 -1.00 6.84 -12.51
CA LEU A 21 -1.37 6.13 -11.29
C LEU A 21 -2.88 6.01 -11.22
N TYR A 22 -3.35 4.81 -10.93
CA TYR A 22 -4.73 4.45 -10.77
C TYR A 22 -5.00 4.20 -9.29
N TYR A 23 -6.06 4.76 -8.75
CA TYR A 23 -6.41 4.60 -7.33
C TYR A 23 -7.91 4.52 -7.16
N ILE A 24 -8.34 3.90 -6.05
CA ILE A 24 -9.75 3.82 -5.68
C ILE A 24 -10.07 5.10 -4.87
N PRO A 25 -10.96 5.99 -5.36
CA PRO A 25 -11.25 7.25 -4.68
C PRO A 25 -12.26 7.12 -3.53
N GLN A 26 -13.00 6.00 -3.47
CA GLN A 26 -14.01 5.77 -2.43
C GLN A 26 -13.33 5.67 -1.06
N LYS A 27 -14.04 6.09 -0.02
CA LYS A 27 -13.52 6.12 1.36
C LYS A 27 -14.44 5.34 2.28
N VAL A 28 -13.87 4.87 3.38
CA VAL A 28 -14.62 4.26 4.46
C VAL A 28 -15.36 5.32 5.25
N ASP A 29 -16.65 5.13 5.47
CA ASP A 29 -17.47 6.00 6.31
C ASP A 29 -17.34 5.66 7.82
N SER A 30 -18.06 6.40 8.67
CA SER A 30 -18.02 6.19 10.12
C SER A 30 -18.57 4.83 10.58
N ASN A 31 -19.31 4.12 9.72
CA ASN A 31 -19.86 2.81 10.01
C ASN A 31 -18.93 1.67 9.55
N GLY A 32 -17.81 2.00 8.91
CA GLY A 32 -16.90 1.02 8.32
C GLY A 32 -17.28 0.60 6.90
N THR A 33 -18.24 1.28 6.28
CA THR A 33 -18.73 0.94 4.93
C THR A 33 -18.02 1.77 3.87
N VAL A 34 -17.63 1.12 2.77
CA VAL A 34 -17.25 1.81 1.54
C VAL A 34 -18.36 1.64 0.51
N THR A 35 -18.79 2.76 -0.06
CA THR A 35 -19.87 2.79 -1.05
C THR A 35 -19.34 3.10 -2.44
N PHE A 36 -19.67 2.26 -3.41
CA PHE A 36 -19.42 2.45 -4.83
C PHE A 36 -20.72 2.82 -5.54
N ASN A 37 -20.80 3.99 -6.15
CA ASN A 37 -21.94 4.35 -6.99
C ASN A 37 -21.70 3.85 -8.40
N TYR A 38 -22.65 3.13 -9.00
CA TYR A 38 -22.52 2.61 -10.36
C TYR A 38 -22.29 3.72 -11.40
N SER A 39 -22.75 4.95 -11.14
CA SER A 39 -22.46 6.10 -11.99
C SER A 39 -20.97 6.45 -12.11
N ASP A 40 -20.13 6.00 -11.16
CA ASP A 40 -18.67 6.13 -11.21
C ASP A 40 -18.00 4.96 -11.95
N TYR A 41 -18.74 3.89 -12.26
CA TYR A 41 -18.23 2.70 -12.93
C TYR A 41 -18.04 2.96 -14.44
N SER A 42 -16.96 2.42 -14.99
CA SER A 42 -16.78 2.29 -16.44
C SER A 42 -16.15 0.94 -16.77
N GLU A 43 -16.49 0.35 -17.92
CA GLU A 43 -15.92 -0.94 -18.31
C GLU A 43 -14.39 -0.88 -18.48
N SER A 44 -13.84 0.29 -18.83
CA SER A 44 -12.41 0.49 -19.06
C SER A 44 -11.57 0.69 -17.80
N MET A 45 -12.17 1.19 -16.71
CA MET A 45 -11.47 1.62 -15.50
C MET A 45 -12.09 1.07 -14.22
N GLU A 46 -13.20 0.35 -14.32
CA GLU A 46 -14.08 0.01 -13.20
C GLU A 46 -14.36 1.26 -12.35
N PHE A 47 -13.98 1.26 -11.08
CA PHE A 47 -14.11 2.38 -10.15
C PHE A 47 -12.82 3.19 -9.95
N TYR A 48 -11.72 2.82 -10.63
CA TYR A 48 -10.47 3.53 -10.52
C TYR A 48 -10.56 4.95 -11.11
N LYS A 49 -9.79 5.86 -10.54
CA LYS A 49 -9.46 7.15 -11.16
C LYS A 49 -7.97 7.19 -11.47
N ALA A 50 -7.60 7.95 -12.50
CA ALA A 50 -6.22 8.11 -12.93
C ALA A 50 -5.66 9.50 -12.60
N VAL A 51 -4.38 9.56 -12.29
CA VAL A 51 -3.60 10.80 -12.18
C VAL A 51 -2.19 10.57 -12.70
N SER A 52 -1.61 11.56 -13.39
CA SER A 52 -0.25 11.41 -13.90
C SER A 52 0.76 11.35 -12.76
N ILE A 53 1.74 10.44 -12.87
CA ILE A 53 2.91 10.40 -11.98
C ILE A 53 3.63 11.75 -11.96
N GLU A 54 3.66 12.46 -13.10
CA GLU A 54 4.37 13.74 -13.23
C GLU A 54 3.67 14.90 -12.53
N ASN A 55 2.42 14.73 -12.09
CA ASN A 55 1.72 15.73 -11.26
C ASN A 55 2.30 15.82 -9.84
N PHE A 56 3.19 14.89 -9.45
CA PHE A 56 3.82 14.85 -8.15
C PHE A 56 5.30 15.23 -8.27
N ASN A 57 5.77 16.04 -7.33
CA ASN A 57 7.18 16.42 -7.28
C ASN A 57 8.03 15.28 -6.73
N PRO A 58 9.27 15.09 -7.21
CA PRO A 58 10.24 14.22 -6.55
C PRO A 58 10.39 14.59 -5.06
N PHE A 59 10.47 13.59 -4.20
CA PHE A 59 10.62 13.77 -2.76
C PHE A 59 11.95 14.47 -2.42
N ARG A 60 13.04 14.07 -3.09
CA ARG A 60 14.35 14.75 -3.00
C ARG A 60 14.51 15.69 -4.19
N GLN A 61 14.60 16.98 -3.89
CA GLN A 61 14.83 18.01 -4.91
C GLN A 61 16.20 17.81 -5.57
N GLY A 62 16.25 17.95 -6.90
CA GLY A 62 17.46 17.78 -7.69
C GLY A 62 17.79 16.33 -8.07
N SER A 63 17.05 15.34 -7.59
CA SER A 63 17.17 13.95 -8.04
C SER A 63 16.48 13.73 -9.39
N SER A 64 17.01 12.83 -10.20
CA SER A 64 16.59 12.56 -11.58
C SER A 64 16.62 11.07 -11.89
N GLU A 65 15.72 10.60 -12.76
CA GLU A 65 15.74 9.22 -13.26
C GLU A 65 17.00 8.88 -14.08
N TYR A 66 17.76 9.90 -14.45
CA TYR A 66 19.04 9.78 -15.16
C TYR A 66 20.25 9.75 -14.22
N ASP A 67 20.05 9.90 -12.91
CA ASP A 67 21.13 9.78 -11.93
C ASP A 67 21.72 8.36 -11.96
N LYS A 68 23.04 8.26 -11.78
CA LYS A 68 23.75 6.96 -11.78
C LYS A 68 23.29 6.04 -10.66
N SER A 69 22.83 6.61 -9.56
CA SER A 69 22.27 5.87 -8.44
C SER A 69 21.29 6.71 -7.66
N PHE A 70 20.34 6.04 -7.06
CA PHE A 70 19.40 6.60 -6.11
C PHE A 70 18.96 5.48 -5.17
N CYS A 71 18.89 5.76 -3.87
CA CYS A 71 18.28 4.86 -2.91
C CYS A 71 17.48 5.68 -1.91
N ILE A 72 16.28 5.20 -1.56
CA ILE A 72 15.43 5.87 -0.58
C ILE A 72 16.05 5.85 0.83
N PHE A 73 16.97 4.91 1.11
CA PHE A 73 17.69 4.80 2.40
C PHE A 73 19.21 4.76 2.23
N LEU A 74 19.91 5.01 3.35
CA LEU A 74 21.32 4.65 3.49
C LEU A 74 21.42 3.13 3.72
N LEU A 75 22.13 2.43 2.85
CA LEU A 75 22.16 0.96 2.82
C LEU A 75 22.91 0.34 4.02
N ASP A 76 23.84 1.06 4.63
CA ASP A 76 24.61 0.61 5.78
C ASP A 76 23.76 0.40 7.05
N GLN A 77 22.65 1.12 7.16
CA GLN A 77 21.70 1.00 8.27
C GLN A 77 20.51 0.10 7.93
N PHE A 78 20.32 -0.24 6.67
CA PHE A 78 19.12 -0.91 6.18
C PHE A 78 18.83 -2.21 6.93
N ALA A 79 19.85 -3.05 7.14
CA ALA A 79 19.70 -4.34 7.84
C ALA A 79 19.13 -4.23 9.27
N ASN A 80 19.27 -3.06 9.91
CA ASN A 80 18.82 -2.84 11.28
C ASN A 80 17.42 -2.24 11.39
N TYR A 81 16.73 -1.98 10.27
CA TYR A 81 15.36 -1.45 10.30
C TYR A 81 14.44 -2.47 10.97
N LYS A 82 13.56 -2.00 11.85
CA LYS A 82 12.52 -2.83 12.48
C LYS A 82 11.66 -3.57 11.45
N THR A 83 11.40 -2.95 10.30
CA THR A 83 10.67 -3.58 9.18
C THR A 83 11.36 -4.85 8.67
N ASN A 84 12.68 -5.00 8.85
CA ASN A 84 13.44 -6.17 8.42
C ASN A 84 13.48 -7.27 9.47
N THR A 85 12.95 -7.02 10.67
CA THR A 85 12.93 -8.03 11.73
C THR A 85 11.95 -9.13 11.35
N PRO A 86 12.39 -10.41 11.33
CA PRO A 86 11.49 -11.52 11.06
C PRO A 86 10.32 -11.56 12.05
N LEU A 87 9.14 -11.91 11.55
CA LEU A 87 7.97 -12.12 12.40
C LEU A 87 8.20 -13.26 13.39
N THR A 88 7.66 -13.11 14.60
CA THR A 88 7.59 -14.21 15.57
C THR A 88 6.56 -15.26 15.15
N GLU A 89 6.66 -16.48 15.68
CA GLU A 89 5.68 -17.56 15.40
C GLU A 89 4.25 -17.15 15.74
N THR A 90 4.06 -16.34 16.80
CA THR A 90 2.72 -15.88 17.20
C THR A 90 2.17 -14.84 16.23
N GLU A 91 2.99 -13.92 15.71
CA GLU A 91 2.57 -12.98 14.67
C GLU A 91 2.27 -13.71 13.37
N PHE A 92 3.08 -14.71 13.02
CA PHE A 92 2.89 -15.54 11.84
C PHE A 92 1.61 -16.38 11.89
N SER A 93 1.06 -16.64 13.09
CA SER A 93 -0.22 -17.33 13.25
C SER A 93 -1.44 -16.49 12.81
N CYS A 94 -1.28 -15.17 12.68
CA CYS A 94 -2.27 -14.30 12.08
C CYS A 94 -2.07 -14.29 10.56
N GLU A 95 -2.87 -15.07 9.82
CA GLU A 95 -2.77 -15.25 8.36
C GLU A 95 -2.75 -13.93 7.58
N GLY A 96 -3.50 -12.91 8.01
CA GLY A 96 -3.47 -11.58 7.39
C GLY A 96 -2.12 -10.87 7.54
N VAL A 97 -1.45 -11.01 8.68
CA VAL A 97 -0.09 -10.48 8.92
C VAL A 97 0.91 -11.27 8.10
N GLN A 98 0.83 -12.59 8.13
CA GLN A 98 1.66 -13.47 7.33
C GLN A 98 1.55 -13.10 5.84
N SER A 99 0.33 -12.96 5.32
CA SER A 99 0.08 -12.63 3.92
C SER A 99 0.62 -11.25 3.55
N ALA A 100 0.44 -10.25 4.41
CA ALA A 100 1.03 -8.93 4.19
C ALA A 100 2.56 -8.97 4.21
N TYR A 101 3.16 -9.79 5.05
CA TYR A 101 4.61 -9.96 5.12
C TYR A 101 5.17 -10.64 3.88
N THR A 102 4.59 -11.78 3.49
CA THR A 102 5.06 -12.55 2.33
C THR A 102 4.78 -11.86 1.00
N SER A 103 3.74 -11.03 0.89
CA SER A 103 3.47 -10.19 -0.28
C SER A 103 4.25 -8.87 -0.32
N LEU A 104 5.18 -8.67 0.63
CA LEU A 104 5.95 -7.43 0.82
C LEU A 104 5.12 -6.16 1.05
N LEU A 105 3.80 -6.26 1.28
CA LEU A 105 2.98 -5.13 1.75
C LEU A 105 3.45 -4.62 3.12
N TYR A 106 3.87 -5.53 3.99
CA TYR A 106 4.52 -5.19 5.25
C TYR A 106 5.76 -4.32 5.02
N GLY A 107 6.66 -4.78 4.14
CA GLY A 107 7.84 -4.01 3.74
C GLY A 107 7.47 -2.65 3.17
N LEU A 108 6.53 -2.62 2.22
CA LEU A 108 6.03 -1.40 1.58
C LEU A 108 5.59 -0.37 2.62
N TYR A 109 4.76 -0.74 3.60
CA TYR A 109 4.28 0.17 4.65
C TYR A 109 5.41 0.63 5.58
N GLY A 110 6.28 -0.28 6.02
CA GLY A 110 7.36 0.07 6.95
C GLY A 110 8.38 1.01 6.34
N TYR A 111 8.84 0.72 5.13
CA TYR A 111 9.76 1.59 4.40
C TYR A 111 9.10 2.89 3.96
N ALA A 112 7.80 2.90 3.67
CA ALA A 112 7.08 4.14 3.40
C ALA A 112 7.16 5.11 4.59
N VAL A 113 6.95 4.63 5.81
CA VAL A 113 7.10 5.44 7.03
C VAL A 113 8.55 5.94 7.16
N GLY A 114 9.53 5.08 6.90
CA GLY A 114 10.94 5.49 6.86
C GLY A 114 11.22 6.60 5.86
N PHE A 115 10.63 6.51 4.66
CA PHE A 115 10.82 7.47 3.58
C PHE A 115 10.18 8.83 3.86
N TYR A 116 8.88 8.84 4.21
CA TYR A 116 8.12 10.08 4.37
C TYR A 116 8.33 10.75 5.73
N GLU A 117 8.54 9.97 6.79
CA GLU A 117 8.52 10.46 8.17
C GLU A 117 9.86 10.32 8.88
N SER A 118 10.86 9.70 8.24
CA SER A 118 12.17 9.42 8.86
C SER A 118 12.03 8.65 10.17
N ARG A 119 11.08 7.72 10.24
CA ARG A 119 10.82 6.85 11.39
C ARG A 119 11.06 5.39 11.02
N ASP A 120 11.74 4.68 11.90
CA ASP A 120 11.88 3.23 11.80
C ASP A 120 10.80 2.55 12.65
N VAL A 121 9.96 1.76 11.97
CA VAL A 121 8.78 1.12 12.55
C VAL A 121 8.68 -0.34 12.13
N SER A 122 8.07 -1.13 12.99
CA SER A 122 7.51 -2.43 12.65
C SER A 122 6.03 -2.22 12.30
N PRO A 123 5.56 -2.44 11.07
CA PRO A 123 4.15 -2.22 10.70
C PRO A 123 3.14 -3.04 11.51
N SER A 124 2.15 -2.39 12.13
CA SER A 124 0.97 -3.08 12.70
C SER A 124 -0.08 -3.34 11.62
N ILE A 125 -0.04 -4.53 11.02
CA ILE A 125 -1.01 -4.98 10.01
C ILE A 125 -2.37 -5.25 10.65
N THR A 126 -2.42 -5.78 11.86
CA THR A 126 -3.68 -6.00 12.59
C THR A 126 -4.39 -4.68 12.90
N GLY A 127 -3.63 -3.62 13.20
CA GLY A 127 -4.15 -2.26 13.32
C GLY A 127 -4.79 -1.75 12.03
N LEU A 128 -4.10 -1.93 10.89
CA LEU A 128 -4.65 -1.57 9.57
C LEU A 128 -5.90 -2.38 9.21
N ILE A 129 -5.90 -3.71 9.45
CA ILE A 129 -7.08 -4.56 9.22
C ILE A 129 -8.25 -4.04 10.05
N ARG A 130 -8.05 -3.74 11.33
CA ARG A 130 -9.12 -3.25 12.20
C ARG A 130 -9.71 -1.91 11.75
N ALA A 131 -8.88 -1.06 11.16
CA ALA A 131 -9.25 0.27 10.66
C ALA A 131 -9.84 0.25 9.24
N SER A 132 -9.79 -0.88 8.54
CA SER A 132 -10.26 -1.04 7.16
C SER A 132 -11.79 -1.11 7.06
N ALA A 133 -12.30 -1.10 5.83
CA ALA A 133 -13.72 -1.32 5.57
C ALA A 133 -14.16 -2.70 6.06
N ASN A 134 -15.30 -2.78 6.73
CA ASN A 134 -15.96 -4.03 7.11
C ASN A 134 -17.14 -4.39 6.20
N ARG A 135 -17.47 -3.51 5.23
CA ARG A 135 -18.58 -3.70 4.30
C ARG A 135 -18.36 -2.92 3.01
N VAL A 136 -18.75 -3.53 1.89
CA VAL A 136 -18.81 -2.90 0.57
C VAL A 136 -20.26 -2.85 0.12
N GLU A 137 -20.69 -1.66 -0.33
CA GLU A 137 -22.03 -1.43 -0.87
C GLU A 137 -21.98 -0.87 -2.28
N PHE A 138 -22.86 -1.35 -3.15
CA PHE A 138 -23.03 -0.83 -4.50
C PHE A 138 -24.38 -0.11 -4.62
N LYS A 139 -24.34 1.17 -5.01
CA LYS A 139 -25.54 2.01 -5.18
C LYS A 139 -25.82 2.29 -6.64
N ASP A 140 -27.10 2.51 -6.93
CA ASP A 140 -27.61 2.89 -8.25
C ASP A 140 -27.24 1.91 -9.39
N VAL A 141 -27.06 0.63 -9.04
CA VAL A 141 -26.80 -0.45 -10.00
C VAL A 141 -28.04 -0.66 -10.88
N PRO A 142 -27.92 -0.62 -12.23
CA PRO A 142 -29.02 -0.90 -13.16
C PRO A 142 -29.66 -2.26 -12.93
N ASP A 143 -30.98 -2.38 -13.12
CA ASP A 143 -31.73 -3.61 -12.83
C ASP A 143 -31.17 -4.85 -13.56
N ASP A 144 -30.70 -4.70 -14.80
CA ASP A 144 -30.09 -5.76 -15.60
C ASP A 144 -28.69 -6.18 -15.12
N LYS A 145 -28.10 -5.44 -14.17
CA LYS A 145 -26.78 -5.68 -13.60
C LYS A 145 -26.82 -6.10 -12.13
N LYS A 146 -27.96 -5.99 -11.45
CA LYS A 146 -28.11 -6.31 -10.00
C LYS A 146 -27.81 -7.77 -9.64
N GLU A 147 -27.94 -8.69 -10.60
CA GLU A 147 -27.65 -10.12 -10.37
C GLU A 147 -26.19 -10.50 -10.69
N ILE A 148 -25.36 -9.54 -11.15
CA ILE A 148 -23.94 -9.78 -11.38
C ILE A 148 -23.21 -9.75 -10.04
N ALA A 149 -22.46 -10.82 -9.76
CA ALA A 149 -21.74 -11.00 -8.49
C ALA A 149 -20.82 -9.82 -8.12
N GLU A 150 -20.23 -9.14 -9.12
CA GLU A 150 -19.36 -7.97 -8.94
C GLU A 150 -20.08 -6.75 -8.33
N PHE A 151 -21.40 -6.63 -8.51
CA PHE A 151 -22.21 -5.51 -7.99
C PHE A 151 -23.10 -5.93 -6.82
N THR A 152 -22.74 -7.00 -6.13
CA THR A 152 -23.46 -7.47 -4.93
C THR A 152 -22.74 -6.97 -3.69
N ASP A 153 -23.48 -6.39 -2.75
CA ASP A 153 -22.96 -5.99 -1.44
C ASP A 153 -22.38 -7.18 -0.68
N TYR A 154 -21.30 -6.95 0.06
CA TYR A 154 -20.69 -7.98 0.89
C TYR A 154 -20.01 -7.41 2.13
N ASP A 155 -19.98 -8.23 3.18
CA ASP A 155 -19.27 -7.91 4.41
C ASP A 155 -17.84 -8.45 4.34
N ILE A 156 -16.92 -7.72 4.97
CA ILE A 156 -15.50 -8.07 5.09
C ILE A 156 -15.21 -8.38 6.56
N PRO A 157 -15.05 -9.67 6.93
CA PRO A 157 -14.72 -10.03 8.29
C PRO A 157 -13.34 -9.48 8.69
N LEU A 158 -13.31 -8.48 9.58
CA LEU A 158 -12.07 -7.92 10.13
C LEU A 158 -11.43 -8.89 11.12
N SER A 159 -10.72 -9.88 10.58
CA SER A 159 -10.13 -10.97 11.34
C SER A 159 -8.70 -11.25 10.89
N CYS A 160 -7.98 -12.04 11.68
CA CYS A 160 -6.66 -12.54 11.28
C CYS A 160 -6.71 -13.50 10.08
N LYS A 161 -7.90 -13.96 9.65
CA LYS A 161 -8.09 -14.92 8.56
C LYS A 161 -8.77 -14.26 7.36
N GLY A 162 -8.57 -14.84 6.18
CA GLY A 162 -9.24 -14.42 4.96
C GLY A 162 -8.63 -13.18 4.31
N THR A 163 -9.43 -12.43 3.57
CA THR A 163 -8.95 -11.43 2.61
C THR A 163 -8.86 -10.01 3.15
N ALA A 164 -9.17 -9.76 4.42
CA ALA A 164 -9.19 -8.40 4.97
C ALA A 164 -7.83 -7.67 4.85
N TYR A 165 -6.72 -8.40 4.81
CA TYR A 165 -5.39 -7.80 4.60
C TYR A 165 -5.25 -7.08 3.24
N SER A 166 -5.99 -7.50 2.21
CA SER A 166 -5.98 -6.86 0.89
C SER A 166 -6.63 -5.48 0.89
N GLN A 167 -7.41 -5.17 1.95
CA GLN A 167 -8.11 -3.90 2.14
C GLN A 167 -7.35 -2.93 3.05
N THR A 168 -6.11 -3.25 3.44
CA THR A 168 -5.34 -2.45 4.39
C THR A 168 -5.04 -1.02 3.93
N PHE A 169 -5.17 -0.71 2.63
CA PHE A 169 -5.12 0.68 2.15
C PHE A 169 -6.24 1.54 2.72
N TYR A 170 -7.44 1.00 2.93
CA TYR A 170 -8.52 1.73 3.60
C TYR A 170 -8.18 2.01 5.06
N GLY A 171 -7.57 1.05 5.75
CA GLY A 171 -7.06 1.25 7.11
C GLY A 171 -5.96 2.31 7.17
N LEU A 172 -5.07 2.32 6.18
CA LEU A 172 -4.01 3.32 6.06
C LEU A 172 -4.58 4.73 5.86
N GLU A 173 -5.55 4.87 4.94
CA GLU A 173 -6.18 6.17 4.67
C GLU A 173 -6.97 6.68 5.87
N ASN A 174 -7.77 5.83 6.50
CA ASN A 174 -8.71 6.21 7.56
C ASN A 174 -8.02 6.46 8.92
N TYR A 175 -7.02 5.64 9.25
CA TYR A 175 -6.38 5.65 10.57
C TYR A 175 -4.88 5.94 10.49
N GLY A 176 -4.19 5.32 9.54
CA GLY A 176 -2.72 5.37 9.41
C GLY A 176 -2.04 4.15 10.02
N LEU A 177 -0.75 4.01 9.75
CA LEU A 177 0.08 2.91 10.26
C LEU A 177 0.59 3.23 11.67
N VAL A 178 0.53 2.26 12.58
CA VAL A 178 1.21 2.36 13.89
C VAL A 178 2.30 1.30 14.03
N ASP A 179 3.27 1.57 14.91
CA ASP A 179 4.31 0.58 15.25
C ASP A 179 3.67 -0.64 15.95
N ALA A 180 4.09 -1.84 15.58
CA ALA A 180 3.65 -3.11 16.13
C ALA A 180 3.96 -3.23 17.63
N GLN A 181 4.97 -2.50 18.13
CA GLN A 181 5.22 -2.39 19.56
C GLN A 181 4.07 -1.69 20.32
N CYS A 182 3.34 -0.78 19.66
CA CYS A 182 2.15 -0.14 20.20
C CYS A 182 0.91 -1.03 20.03
N ILE A 183 0.64 -1.49 18.80
CA ILE A 183 -0.47 -2.41 18.48
C ILE A 183 0.09 -3.71 17.89
N SER A 184 0.02 -4.80 18.68
CA SER A 184 0.59 -6.10 18.32
C SER A 184 0.00 -6.72 17.06
N ASN A 185 0.84 -7.40 16.26
CA ASN A 185 0.43 -8.21 15.13
C ASN A 185 -0.11 -9.61 15.50
N THR A 186 -0.23 -9.93 16.79
CA THR A 186 -0.69 -11.26 17.23
C THR A 186 -2.21 -11.45 17.20
N ILE A 187 -2.98 -10.36 17.37
CA ILE A 187 -4.45 -10.37 17.40
C ILE A 187 -5.00 -9.08 16.78
N ILE A 188 -6.22 -9.15 16.25
CA ILE A 188 -6.94 -7.94 15.84
C ILE A 188 -7.28 -7.11 17.08
N PRO A 189 -6.84 -5.85 17.17
CA PRO A 189 -7.09 -5.02 18.35
C PRO A 189 -8.57 -4.65 18.48
N THR A 190 -9.03 -4.50 19.72
CA THR A 190 -10.39 -4.03 20.02
C THR A 190 -10.47 -2.51 20.09
N ASP A 191 -9.36 -1.85 20.43
CA ASP A 191 -9.23 -0.39 20.56
C ASP A 191 -8.01 0.08 19.76
N LEU A 192 -8.22 1.06 18.87
CA LEU A 192 -7.17 1.70 18.08
C LEU A 192 -6.72 3.04 18.66
N SER A 193 -7.30 3.51 19.76
CA SER A 193 -6.93 4.79 20.37
C SER A 193 -5.72 4.68 21.30
N LYS A 194 -5.34 3.45 21.70
CA LYS A 194 -4.33 3.20 22.73
C LYS A 194 -3.37 2.09 22.37
N CYS A 195 -2.12 2.27 22.76
CA CYS A 195 -1.09 1.23 22.76
C CYS A 195 -1.32 0.24 23.90
N SER A 196 -0.63 -0.91 23.84
CA SER A 196 -0.62 -1.94 24.88
C SER A 196 -0.24 -1.44 26.28
N ASN A 197 0.55 -0.36 26.38
CA ASN A 197 0.94 0.29 27.63
C ASN A 197 -0.07 1.37 28.11
N GLY A 198 -1.18 1.57 27.39
CA GLY A 198 -2.22 2.56 27.69
C GLY A 198 -1.96 3.97 27.17
N SER A 199 -0.80 4.25 26.55
CA SER A 199 -0.54 5.55 25.91
C SER A 199 -1.41 5.72 24.65
N ALA A 200 -1.63 6.95 24.21
CA ALA A 200 -2.28 7.21 22.93
C ALA A 200 -1.47 6.61 21.77
N THR A 201 -2.16 6.17 20.72
CA THR A 201 -1.53 5.77 19.46
C THR A 201 -1.00 6.98 18.71
N MET A 202 0.10 6.78 17.98
CA MET A 202 0.71 7.79 17.10
C MET A 202 0.75 7.20 15.69
N PRO A 203 -0.31 7.38 14.89
CA PRO A 203 -0.35 6.88 13.54
C PRO A 203 0.54 7.72 12.61
N TYR A 204 1.12 7.03 11.64
CA TYR A 204 1.93 7.53 10.54
C TYR A 204 1.14 7.37 9.24
N LEU A 205 1.42 8.20 8.23
CA LEU A 205 0.82 8.12 6.91
C LEU A 205 -0.73 8.21 6.91
N THR A 206 -1.34 8.83 7.92
CA THR A 206 -2.80 9.04 7.94
C THR A 206 -3.23 9.84 6.71
N GLY A 207 -4.25 9.34 6.00
CA GLY A 207 -4.77 9.95 4.77
C GLY A 207 -3.97 9.63 3.50
N TYR A 208 -2.92 8.80 3.59
CA TYR A 208 -2.25 8.26 2.41
C TYR A 208 -3.10 7.12 1.82
N THR A 209 -3.03 6.96 0.50
CA THR A 209 -3.71 5.87 -0.22
C THR A 209 -2.72 5.09 -1.08
N MET A 210 -3.14 3.93 -1.56
CA MET A 210 -2.40 3.17 -2.56
C MET A 210 -2.92 3.47 -3.95
N GLY A 211 -2.01 3.48 -4.90
CA GLY A 211 -2.29 3.53 -6.31
C GLY A 211 -1.43 2.51 -7.03
N LEU A 212 -1.77 2.29 -8.28
CA LEU A 212 -1.15 1.29 -9.13
C LEU A 212 -0.82 1.93 -10.48
N PHE A 213 0.25 1.51 -11.13
CA PHE A 213 0.57 1.89 -12.48
C PHE A 213 0.95 0.65 -13.27
N GLU A 214 0.49 0.59 -14.51
CA GLU A 214 0.84 -0.47 -15.44
C GLU A 214 1.73 0.02 -16.58
N LYS A 215 2.25 -0.96 -17.33
CA LYS A 215 3.03 -0.74 -18.55
C LYS A 215 4.24 0.18 -18.31
N GLY A 216 4.74 0.18 -17.07
CA GLY A 216 5.92 0.94 -16.67
C GLY A 216 7.18 0.31 -17.24
N ASP A 217 8.01 1.14 -17.85
CA ASP A 217 9.42 0.79 -18.13
C ASP A 217 10.32 1.22 -16.96
N ALA A 218 11.62 0.97 -17.09
CA ALA A 218 12.59 1.37 -16.07
C ALA A 218 12.50 2.86 -15.71
N ASN A 219 12.30 3.74 -16.69
CA ASN A 219 12.14 5.18 -16.41
C ASN A 219 10.86 5.49 -15.63
N THR A 220 9.75 4.82 -15.93
CA THR A 220 8.50 4.96 -15.17
C THR A 220 8.69 4.50 -13.73
N MET A 221 9.35 3.37 -13.52
CA MET A 221 9.69 2.85 -12.19
C MET A 221 10.57 3.84 -11.40
N LYS A 222 11.63 4.38 -12.00
CA LYS A 222 12.47 5.40 -11.36
C LYS A 222 11.68 6.66 -11.01
N LYS A 223 10.84 7.15 -11.93
CA LYS A 223 9.98 8.31 -11.68
C LYS A 223 9.03 8.07 -10.50
N ALA A 224 8.48 6.86 -10.39
CA ALA A 224 7.65 6.46 -9.26
C ALA A 224 8.46 6.41 -7.97
N ILE A 225 9.63 5.76 -7.95
CA ILE A 225 10.49 5.68 -6.76
C ILE A 225 10.91 7.06 -6.25
N LEU A 226 11.30 7.96 -7.15
CA LEU A 226 11.71 9.33 -6.82
C LEU A 226 10.61 10.15 -6.14
N ARG A 227 9.34 9.87 -6.46
CA ARG A 227 8.18 10.65 -6.03
C ARG A 227 7.45 10.01 -4.85
N PHE A 228 7.34 8.69 -4.87
CA PHE A 228 6.46 7.94 -3.96
C PHE A 228 7.21 7.04 -2.98
N GLY A 229 8.52 6.88 -3.14
CA GLY A 229 9.36 6.06 -2.27
C GLY A 229 9.41 4.59 -2.71
N PRO A 230 9.24 3.61 -1.81
CA PRO A 230 9.28 2.21 -2.18
C PRO A 230 8.13 1.85 -3.15
N VAL A 231 8.43 1.03 -4.16
CA VAL A 231 7.45 0.60 -5.17
C VAL A 231 7.37 -0.92 -5.21
N LEU A 232 6.17 -1.48 -5.04
CA LEU A 232 5.95 -2.92 -5.02
C LEU A 232 5.51 -3.42 -6.39
N ASN A 233 6.30 -4.32 -6.97
CA ASN A 233 5.85 -5.14 -8.09
C ASN A 233 5.18 -6.39 -7.53
N THR A 234 3.85 -6.44 -7.63
CA THR A 234 3.04 -7.55 -7.13
C THR A 234 3.08 -8.81 -8.00
N GLN A 235 3.56 -8.73 -9.25
CA GLN A 235 3.69 -9.92 -10.11
C GLN A 235 4.90 -10.76 -9.70
N ASP A 236 6.03 -10.08 -9.49
CA ASP A 236 7.28 -10.75 -9.12
C ASP A 236 7.50 -10.80 -7.60
N ASN A 237 6.62 -10.13 -6.84
CA ASN A 237 6.74 -9.94 -5.39
C ASN A 237 8.10 -9.35 -5.00
N ILE A 238 8.46 -8.24 -5.66
CA ILE A 238 9.73 -7.53 -5.47
C ILE A 238 9.43 -6.10 -5.07
N LEU A 239 10.08 -5.63 -4.00
CA LEU A 239 9.99 -4.24 -3.59
C LEU A 239 11.23 -3.48 -4.05
N TYR A 240 11.03 -2.48 -4.90
CA TYR A 240 12.08 -1.62 -5.44
C TYR A 240 12.26 -0.40 -4.54
N ILE A 241 13.50 -0.16 -4.12
CA ILE A 241 13.86 0.93 -3.21
C ILE A 241 14.92 1.87 -3.79
N GLY A 242 15.42 1.56 -4.99
CA GLY A 242 16.45 2.35 -5.65
C GLY A 242 17.05 1.67 -6.87
N TRP A 243 18.10 2.28 -7.41
CA TRP A 243 18.95 1.73 -8.46
C TRP A 243 20.39 2.20 -8.28
N GLU A 244 21.32 1.48 -8.86
CA GLU A 244 22.73 1.86 -8.93
C GLU A 244 23.38 1.40 -10.24
N THR A 245 24.39 2.16 -10.68
CA THR A 245 25.23 1.75 -11.80
C THR A 245 26.38 0.91 -11.25
N GLY A 246 26.34 -0.40 -11.53
CA GLY A 246 27.37 -1.34 -11.10
C GLY A 246 28.70 -1.16 -11.86
N THR A 247 29.70 -1.95 -11.47
CA THR A 247 31.09 -1.88 -11.97
C THR A 247 31.25 -2.09 -13.48
N ASN A 248 30.25 -2.67 -14.14
CA ASN A 248 30.23 -2.90 -15.59
C ASN A 248 29.47 -1.79 -16.37
N ASN A 249 29.22 -0.63 -15.76
CA ASN A 249 28.34 0.42 -16.29
C ASN A 249 26.92 -0.07 -16.63
N LYS A 250 26.48 -1.16 -16.00
CA LYS A 250 25.12 -1.65 -16.10
C LYS A 250 24.34 -1.21 -14.87
N GLU A 251 23.16 -0.66 -15.13
CA GLU A 251 22.22 -0.33 -14.07
C GLU A 251 21.63 -1.59 -13.46
N GLN A 252 21.50 -1.57 -12.13
CA GLN A 252 20.94 -2.62 -11.32
C GLN A 252 19.93 -2.01 -10.36
N TRP A 253 18.83 -2.73 -10.11
CA TRP A 253 17.86 -2.34 -9.12
C TRP A 253 18.34 -2.67 -7.71
N VAL A 254 18.10 -1.75 -6.78
CA VAL A 254 18.20 -2.03 -5.34
C VAL A 254 16.83 -2.51 -4.89
N ILE A 255 16.77 -3.75 -4.44
CA ILE A 255 15.51 -4.44 -4.13
C ILE A 255 15.51 -5.02 -2.72
N VAL A 256 14.32 -5.21 -2.18
CA VAL A 256 14.06 -6.03 -1.00
C VAL A 256 13.36 -7.29 -1.46
N GLN A 257 13.84 -8.44 -0.99
CA GLN A 257 13.25 -9.75 -1.23
C GLN A 257 12.69 -10.29 0.09
N GLY A 258 11.49 -10.88 0.01
CA GLY A 258 10.79 -11.50 1.13
C GLY A 258 11.29 -12.90 1.45
#